data_AF-A0A7J2L4H9-F1
#
_entry.id   AF-A0A7J2L4H9-F1
#
_cell.length_a   1.000
_cell.length_b   1.000
_cell.length_c   1.000
_cell.angle_alpha   90.00
_cell.angle_beta   90.00
_cell.angle_gamma   90.00
#
_symmetry.space_group_name_H-M   'P 1'
#
loop_
_entity.id
_entity.type
_entity.pdbx_description
1 polymer ?
#
loop_
_entity_poly.entity_id
_entity_poly.type
_entity_poly.pdbx_seq_one_letter_code
_entity_poly.pdbx_strand_id
1 'polypeptide(L)' 'MTRVLIIGGGPAGLSAAYHLSREGVRVKLFEMYSLEHYPFKPCGEALPYGALK' A
#
# COMPACT_ATOMS: atom_id res chain seq x y z
N MET A 1 -16.99 9.88 -10.85
CA MET A 1 -16.03 8.76 -10.90
C MET A 1 -14.78 9.14 -10.10
N THR A 2 -14.64 8.57 -8.91
CA THR A 2 -13.60 8.97 -7.94
C THR A 2 -12.22 8.49 -8.40
N ARG A 3 -11.22 9.39 -8.33
CA ARG A 3 -9.82 9.10 -8.64
C ARG A 3 -8.97 9.42 -7.42
N VAL A 4 -8.05 8.52 -7.08
CA VAL A 4 -7.18 8.66 -5.91
C VAL A 4 -5.73 8.48 -6.33
N LEU A 5 -4.87 9.39 -5.86
CA LEU A 5 -3.42 9.29 -5.95
C LEU A 5 -2.87 8.86 -4.59
N ILE A 6 -2.07 7.80 -4.57
CA ILE A 6 -1.39 7.30 -3.37
C ILE A 6 0.11 7.50 -3.56
N ILE A 7 0.77 8.11 -2.58
CA ILE A 7 2.21 8.31 -2.54
C ILE A 7 2.79 7.44 -1.42
N GLY A 8 3.65 6.50 -1.77
CA GLY A 8 4.23 5.49 -0.89
C GLY A 8 3.63 4.10 -1.08
N GLY A 9 4.49 3.12 -1.35
CA GLY A 9 4.22 1.70 -1.56
C GLY A 9 4.55 0.83 -0.33
N GLY A 10 4.55 1.41 0.87
CA GLY A 10 4.61 0.65 2.12
C GLY A 10 3.28 -0.04 2.46
N PRO A 11 3.17 -0.72 3.62
CA PRO A 11 1.99 -1.50 4.00
C PRO A 11 0.70 -0.67 4.01
N ALA A 12 0.74 0.58 4.48
CA ALA A 12 -0.42 1.47 4.47
C ALA A 12 -0.88 1.86 3.05
N GLY A 13 0.05 2.25 2.18
CA GLY A 13 -0.28 2.67 0.81
C GLY A 13 -0.76 1.51 -0.06
N LEU A 14 -0.13 0.35 0.06
CA LEU A 14 -0.57 -0.87 -0.63
C LEU A 14 -1.93 -1.37 -0.14
N SER A 15 -2.18 -1.34 1.18
CA SER A 15 -3.48 -1.69 1.76
C SER A 15 -4.58 -0.74 1.23
N ALA A 16 -4.33 0.58 1.28
CA ALA A 16 -5.27 1.57 0.75
C ALA A 16 -5.55 1.34 -0.75
N ALA A 17 -4.50 1.12 -1.56
CA ALA A 17 -4.65 0.85 -2.99
C ALA A 17 -5.49 -0.41 -3.26
N TYR A 18 -5.23 -1.49 -2.52
CA TYR A 18 -5.92 -2.75 -2.66
C TYR A 18 -7.42 -2.61 -2.35
N HIS A 19 -7.77 -2.07 -1.17
CA HIS A 19 -9.17 -1.94 -0.76
C HIS A 19 -9.94 -0.97 -1.65
N LEU A 20 -9.38 0.20 -1.96
CA LEU A 20 -10.05 1.17 -2.85
C LEU A 20 -10.27 0.63 -4.26
N SER A 21 -9.31 -0.14 -4.80
CA SER A 21 -9.47 -0.76 -6.13
C SER A 21 -10.59 -1.80 -6.15
N ARG A 22 -10.78 -2.55 -5.05
CA ARG A 22 -11.88 -3.52 -4.92
C ARG A 22 -13.26 -2.85 -4.83
N GLU A 23 -13.32 -1.61 -4.32
CA GLU A 23 -14.52 -0.77 -4.30
C GLU A 23 -14.75 -0.01 -5.62
N GLY A 24 -13.98 -0.30 -6.68
CA GLY A 24 -14.15 0.30 -8.01
C GLY A 24 -13.57 1.72 -8.17
N VAL A 25 -12.76 2.18 -7.21
CA VAL A 25 -12.08 3.47 -7.29
C VAL A 25 -10.89 3.38 -8.25
N ARG A 26 -10.71 4.37 -9.14
CA ARG A 26 -9.50 4.44 -9.98
C ARG A 26 -8.33 4.97 -9.16
N VAL A 27 -7.45 4.07 -8.76
CA VAL A 27 -6.25 4.37 -7.98
C VAL A 27 -5.03 4.46 -8.89
N LYS A 28 -4.13 5.43 -8.60
CA LYS A 28 -2.76 5.44 -9.10
C LYS A 28 -1.81 5.54 -7.91
N LEU A 29 -0.85 4.62 -7.81
CA LEU A 29 0.14 4.56 -6.74
C LEU A 29 1.53 4.89 -7.29
N PHE A 30 2.28 5.71 -6.57
CA PHE A 30 3.70 5.98 -6.84
C PHE A 30 4.54 5.63 -5.62
N GLU A 31 5.68 4.99 -5.86
CA GLU A 31 6.71 4.68 -4.87
C GLU A 31 8.05 5.18 -5.42
N MET A 32 8.91 5.67 -4.55
CA MET A 32 10.25 6.16 -4.88
C MET A 32 11.18 5.01 -5.28
N TYR A 33 11.10 3.87 -4.59
CA TYR A 33 11.94 2.72 -4.86
C TYR A 33 11.43 1.90 -6.05
N SER A 34 12.37 1.35 -6.83
CA SER A 34 12.05 0.51 -7.98
C SER A 34 11.62 -0.89 -7.53
N LEU A 35 10.92 -1.62 -8.40
CA LEU A 35 10.55 -3.02 -8.16
C LEU A 35 11.76 -3.96 -8.09
N GLU A 36 12.88 -3.57 -8.68
CA GLU A 36 14.15 -4.31 -8.64
C GLU A 36 14.84 -4.20 -7.28
N HIS A 37 14.51 -3.15 -6.51
CA HIS A 37 15.11 -2.89 -5.21
C HIS A 37 14.01 -2.61 -4.19
N TYR A 38 13.44 -3.69 -3.65
CA TYR A 38 12.37 -3.56 -2.66
C TYR A 38 12.89 -2.80 -1.43
N PRO A 39 12.23 -1.70 -1.03
CA PRO A 39 12.72 -0.90 0.08
C PRO A 39 12.71 -1.68 1.37
N PHE A 40 13.91 -1.91 1.91
CA PHE A 40 14.06 -2.49 3.23
C PHE A 40 13.92 -1.38 4.27
N LYS A 41 12.72 -1.25 4.83
CA LYS A 41 12.51 -0.46 6.05
C LYS A 41 12.69 -1.39 7.24
N PRO A 42 13.68 -1.17 8.12
CA PRO A 42 13.77 -1.91 9.37
C PRO A 42 12.42 -1.83 10.13
N CYS A 43 11.91 -2.99 10.52
CA CYS A 43 10.61 -3.13 11.14
C CYS A 43 10.62 -4.35 12.06
N GLY A 44 9.95 -4.26 13.20
CA GLY A 44 9.80 -5.40 14.11
C GLY A 44 8.70 -6.39 13.69
N GLU A 45 7.88 -6.03 12.70
CA GLU A 45 6.74 -6.83 12.19
C GLU A 45 5.78 -7.34 13.29
N ALA A 46 5.75 -6.67 14.45
CA ALA A 46 4.85 -7.01 15.54
C ALA A 46 3.44 -6.49 15.24
N LEU A 47 2.55 -7.40 14.84
CA LEU A 47 1.16 -7.10 14.51
C LEU A 47 0.21 -7.72 15.56
N PRO A 48 -0.87 -7.02 15.96
CA PRO A 48 -1.86 -7.57 16.87
C PRO A 48 -2.64 -8.72 16.21
N TYR A 49 -3.18 -9.63 17.04
CA TYR A 49 -3.99 -10.74 16.55
C TYR A 49 -5.16 -10.21 15.70
N GLY A 50 -5.23 -10.66 14.45
CA GLY A 50 -6.29 -10.29 13.51
C GLY A 50 -6.01 -9.06 12.63
N ALA A 51 -4.85 -8.42 12.73
CA ALA A 51 -4.53 -7.22 11.93
C ALA A 51 -4.49 -7.43 10.40
N LEU A 52 -4.35 -8.68 9.94
CA LEU A 52 -4.27 -9.05 8.52
C LEU A 52 -5.44 -9.95 8.08
N LYS A 53 -6.46 -10.13 8.92
CA LYS A 53 -7.64 -10.94 8.61
C LYS A 53 -8.70 -10.11 7.89
#